data_AF-A0AAV9GGQ4-F1
#
_entry.id   AF-A0AAV9GGQ4-F1
#
_cell.length_a   1.000
_cell.length_b   1.000
_cell.length_c   1.000
_cell.angle_alpha   90.00
_cell.angle_beta   90.00
_cell.angle_gamma   90.00
#
_symmetry.space_group_name_H-M   'P 1'
#
loop_
_entity.id
_entity.type
_entity.pdbx_description
1 polymer ?
#
loop_
_entity_poly.entity_id
_entity_poly.type
_entity_poly.pdbx_seq_one_letter_code
_entity_poly.pdbx_strand_id
1 'polypeptide(L)'
;MLEARLEQASILKKVVDAIKDLVQDCNFDCNDSGIALQAMDNSHVALVSMMLKAEGFSPYRCDRNIALGVNLTSLTKVLRAAQNEDILTLKAEDAPDSLNLVFESSENDRISEYDLKLMDIDQEHLGIPDTEYAATVSMPASEFKRITTDLMAMSESVTIEASKDGVKFSAQGDIGNGSVTLRQHSNVEKPAEAIEIELSEPVSLTFSLKYLVNFCKASALSNSVKICLSNEVPLLVEYTLAGSSYLRFYLAPKIGDEEGLVNRYVGNKIAVFSMQTLGCDVAALNTVQFSNHTGYGQWTGNKVSAQAITDLYRGLKNAYLDDFDMMLSGYVPGAEALEAVGQIAVELKQRAEEAPGSFFWVLDPVMGDNGNLYVAKDVVPVYRSLVSHADLILPNQFEAELLSEVKIEDMASLGRAIQVMHERYGVPHIVITSVSLSHPDHPDASLSVVGSTMTSDRRARAFKIVFPAIDCYFSGTGDMFAALTVVRMREAVWNTPGLAMSESWRSDDAVDALDLPLAKAVEKVLASMHEVLTRTCDAMDVGLRRRLGESQVNGGVDDKKIRLLKSRAAELKLVRHVDSLRFPKVQFRAVRM
;
A
#
# COMPACT_ATOMS: atom_id res chain seq x y z
N MET A 1 36.53 -19.02 22.70
CA MET A 1 37.49 -18.37 21.80
C MET A 1 37.07 -18.68 20.37
N LEU A 2 37.27 -17.72 19.46
CA LEU A 2 37.15 -17.91 18.01
C LEU A 2 38.55 -17.97 17.39
N GLU A 3 38.78 -18.98 16.56
CA GLU A 3 39.93 -19.08 15.66
C GLU A 3 39.46 -19.63 14.31
N ALA A 4 39.51 -18.80 13.27
CA ALA A 4 39.02 -19.17 11.94
C ALA A 4 40.06 -18.80 10.88
N ARG A 5 40.64 -19.81 10.23
CA ARG A 5 41.72 -19.64 9.23
C ARG A 5 41.20 -19.88 7.81
N LEU A 6 41.21 -18.85 6.98
CA LEU A 6 40.92 -18.90 5.55
C LEU A 6 42.23 -19.08 4.77
N GLU A 7 42.29 -20.07 3.87
CA GLU A 7 43.45 -20.30 3.01
C GLU A 7 43.76 -19.13 2.08
N GLN A 8 42.73 -18.36 1.70
CA GLN A 8 42.86 -17.18 0.87
C GLN A 8 42.12 -15.99 1.48
N ALA A 9 42.87 -14.96 1.87
CA ALA A 9 42.34 -13.68 2.35
C ALA A 9 41.44 -12.99 1.31
N SER A 10 41.63 -13.32 0.01
CA SER A 10 40.81 -12.80 -1.07
C SER A 10 39.31 -13.08 -0.90
N ILE A 11 38.92 -14.16 -0.25
CA ILE A 11 37.51 -14.52 -0.03
C ILE A 11 36.83 -13.46 0.83
N LEU A 12 37.35 -13.22 2.04
CA LEU A 12 36.78 -12.21 2.95
C LEU A 12 36.91 -10.80 2.37
N LYS A 13 38.01 -10.49 1.68
CA LYS A 13 38.19 -9.21 0.96
C LYS A 13 37.05 -8.95 -0.02
N LYS A 14 36.76 -9.92 -0.90
CA LYS A 14 35.72 -9.82 -1.92
C LYS A 14 34.32 -9.77 -1.31
N VAL A 15 34.07 -10.51 -0.21
CA VAL A 15 32.82 -10.45 0.55
C VAL A 15 32.60 -9.04 1.11
N VAL A 16 33.58 -8.52 1.86
CA VAL A 16 33.50 -7.18 2.46
C VAL A 16 33.36 -6.10 1.38
N ASP A 17 34.11 -6.22 0.27
CA ASP A 17 33.99 -5.29 -0.86
C ASP A 17 32.60 -5.32 -1.52
N ALA A 18 31.89 -6.45 -1.50
CA ALA A 18 30.55 -6.56 -2.04
C ALA A 18 29.47 -5.94 -1.14
N ILE A 19 29.68 -5.91 0.18
CA ILE A 19 28.66 -5.50 1.16
C ILE A 19 28.87 -4.10 1.76
N LYS A 20 30.10 -3.57 1.75
CA LYS A 20 30.46 -2.29 2.40
C LYS A 20 29.69 -1.06 1.91
N ASP A 21 29.14 -1.12 0.69
CA ASP A 21 28.38 -0.01 0.11
C ASP A 21 26.87 -0.10 0.43
N LEU A 22 26.43 -1.23 0.99
CA LEU A 22 25.07 -1.41 1.51
C LEU A 22 25.01 -1.13 3.01
N VAL A 23 26.02 -1.60 3.76
CA VAL A 23 26.05 -1.61 5.22
C VAL A 23 27.35 -1.01 5.73
N GLN A 24 27.27 -0.14 6.74
CA GLN A 24 28.46 0.47 7.35
C GLN A 24 28.96 -0.33 8.55
N ASP A 25 28.05 -0.74 9.43
CA ASP A 25 28.31 -1.45 10.69
C ASP A 25 27.43 -2.71 10.75
N CYS A 26 28.00 -3.85 11.12
CA CYS A 26 27.25 -5.10 11.25
C CYS A 26 27.90 -6.09 12.21
N ASN A 27 27.12 -7.06 12.69
CA ASN A 27 27.61 -8.19 13.44
C ASN A 27 28.03 -9.35 12.51
N PHE A 28 29.20 -9.90 12.78
CA PHE A 28 29.59 -11.24 12.33
C PHE A 28 29.29 -12.24 13.44
N ASP A 29 28.25 -13.03 13.26
CA ASP A 29 27.81 -14.04 14.20
C ASP A 29 28.60 -15.33 13.97
N CYS A 30 29.45 -15.67 14.92
CA CYS A 30 30.29 -16.86 14.87
C CYS A 30 29.70 -17.95 15.76
N ASN A 31 29.51 -19.15 15.21
CA ASN A 31 29.04 -20.33 15.93
C ASN A 31 29.68 -21.61 15.36
N ASP A 32 29.28 -22.78 15.85
CA ASP A 32 29.79 -24.08 15.37
C ASP A 32 29.59 -24.33 13.86
N SER A 33 28.57 -23.72 13.26
CA SER A 33 28.22 -23.88 11.85
C SER A 33 29.06 -23.00 10.92
N GLY A 34 29.69 -21.95 11.45
CA GLY A 34 30.52 -21.01 10.69
C GLY A 34 30.33 -19.55 11.10
N ILE A 35 30.65 -18.65 10.17
CA ILE A 35 30.51 -17.20 10.36
C ILE A 35 29.36 -16.70 9.49
N ALA A 36 28.32 -16.17 10.13
CA ALA A 36 27.16 -15.58 9.50
C ALA A 36 27.19 -14.06 9.62
N LEU A 37 26.53 -13.38 8.70
CA LEU A 37 26.25 -11.96 8.77
C LEU A 37 24.88 -11.72 8.16
N GLN A 38 24.04 -10.99 8.87
CA GLN A 38 22.79 -10.49 8.32
C GLN A 38 22.74 -9.00 8.60
N ALA A 39 22.36 -8.17 7.63
CA ALA A 39 22.21 -6.74 7.85
C ALA A 39 21.28 -6.09 6.81
N MET A 40 20.60 -5.02 7.22
CA MET A 40 19.81 -4.17 6.33
C MET A 40 20.59 -2.92 5.94
N ASP A 41 20.28 -2.38 4.76
CA ASP A 41 20.74 -1.04 4.39
C ASP A 41 20.03 0.06 5.22
N ASN A 42 20.56 1.28 5.19
CA ASN A 42 19.99 2.42 5.93
C ASN A 42 18.54 2.76 5.51
N SER A 43 18.11 2.35 4.32
CA SER A 43 16.74 2.58 3.82
C SER A 43 15.78 1.45 4.18
N HIS A 44 16.26 0.34 4.75
CA HIS A 44 15.49 -0.89 5.01
C HIS A 44 14.81 -1.48 3.76
N VAL A 45 15.42 -1.32 2.58
CA VAL A 45 14.91 -1.81 1.29
C VAL A 45 15.67 -3.05 0.81
N ALA A 46 16.95 -3.15 1.19
CA ALA A 46 17.80 -4.27 0.85
C ALA A 46 18.34 -4.94 2.12
N LEU A 47 18.34 -6.28 2.11
CA LEU A 47 18.94 -7.10 3.16
C LEU A 47 20.05 -7.97 2.57
N VAL A 48 21.19 -8.00 3.23
CA VAL A 48 22.28 -8.92 2.93
C VAL A 48 22.29 -10.04 3.96
N SER A 49 22.47 -11.26 3.49
CA SER A 49 22.67 -12.45 4.31
C SER A 49 23.85 -13.25 3.75
N MET A 50 24.86 -13.46 4.58
CA MET A 50 26.07 -14.18 4.26
C MET A 50 26.23 -15.36 5.22
N MET A 51 26.69 -16.49 4.70
CA MET A 51 27.09 -17.64 5.48
C MET A 51 28.39 -18.20 4.93
N LEU A 52 29.46 -18.13 5.73
CA LEU A 52 30.70 -18.85 5.50
C LEU A 52 30.72 -20.07 6.42
N LYS A 53 30.53 -21.25 5.86
CA LYS A 53 30.46 -22.49 6.64
C LYS A 53 31.82 -22.84 7.24
N ALA A 54 31.81 -23.49 8.40
CA ALA A 54 33.02 -23.94 9.11
C ALA A 54 33.96 -24.76 8.21
N GLU A 55 33.42 -25.56 7.30
CA GLU A 55 34.17 -26.36 6.30
C GLU A 55 35.03 -25.51 5.35
N GLY A 56 34.71 -24.23 5.18
CA GLY A 56 35.48 -23.28 4.38
C GLY A 56 36.73 -22.73 5.08
N PHE A 57 36.99 -23.15 6.32
CA PHE A 57 38.13 -22.71 7.13
C PHE A 57 38.98 -23.92 7.57
N SER A 58 40.28 -23.71 7.70
CA SER A 58 41.25 -24.75 8.05
C SER A 58 42.38 -24.18 8.92
N PRO A 59 42.31 -24.24 10.27
CA PRO A 59 41.22 -24.78 11.09
C PRO A 59 40.08 -23.78 11.36
N TYR A 60 38.93 -24.30 11.80
CA TYR A 60 37.83 -23.54 12.40
C TYR A 60 37.58 -23.99 13.84
N ARG A 61 37.52 -23.04 14.77
CA ARG A 61 37.14 -23.29 16.16
C ARG A 61 36.33 -22.11 16.69
N CYS A 62 35.15 -22.40 17.21
CA CYS A 62 34.29 -21.42 17.89
C CYS A 62 33.73 -22.08 19.15
N ASP A 63 34.28 -21.75 20.33
CA ASP A 63 33.90 -22.43 21.57
C ASP A 63 32.50 -22.02 22.09
N ARG A 64 32.04 -20.83 21.73
CA ARG A 64 30.75 -20.23 22.12
C ARG A 64 30.25 -19.32 21.01
N ASN A 65 28.94 -19.10 20.95
CA ASN A 65 28.37 -18.12 20.04
C ASN A 65 28.89 -16.72 20.41
N ILE A 66 29.57 -16.07 19.47
CA ILE A 66 30.16 -14.74 19.66
C ILE A 66 29.69 -13.86 18.51
N ALA A 67 29.15 -12.68 18.82
CA ALA A 67 28.84 -11.65 17.85
C ALA A 67 29.99 -10.65 17.81
N LEU A 68 30.56 -10.41 16.63
CA LEU A 68 31.64 -9.45 16.42
C LEU A 68 31.08 -8.23 15.69
N GLY A 69 30.79 -7.16 16.42
CA GLY A 69 30.33 -5.91 15.84
C GLY A 69 31.49 -5.14 15.20
N VAL A 70 31.45 -5.00 13.87
CA VAL A 70 32.56 -4.49 13.08
C VAL A 70 32.09 -3.36 12.15
N ASN A 71 32.86 -2.27 12.13
CA ASN A 71 32.75 -1.24 11.10
C ASN A 71 33.44 -1.72 9.80
N LEU A 72 32.66 -1.94 8.74
CA LEU A 72 33.13 -2.50 7.47
C LEU A 72 34.12 -1.59 6.74
N THR A 73 34.04 -0.27 6.94
CA THR A 73 35.02 0.68 6.40
C THR A 73 36.40 0.47 7.02
N SER A 74 36.46 0.23 8.33
CA SER A 74 37.69 -0.03 9.06
C SER A 74 38.25 -1.41 8.73
N LEU A 75 37.39 -2.44 8.68
CA LEU A 75 37.77 -3.78 8.24
C LEU A 75 38.35 -3.77 6.82
N THR A 76 37.74 -3.04 5.89
CA THR A 76 38.25 -2.89 4.51
C THR A 76 39.67 -2.30 4.50
N LYS A 77 39.98 -1.32 5.37
CA LYS A 77 41.33 -0.74 5.46
C LYS A 77 42.36 -1.75 5.94
N VAL A 78 42.01 -2.58 6.93
CA VAL A 78 42.89 -3.65 7.43
C VAL A 78 43.10 -4.72 6.36
N LEU A 79 42.03 -5.17 5.71
CA LEU A 79 42.08 -6.19 4.67
C LEU A 79 42.87 -5.78 3.41
N ARG A 80 43.08 -4.47 3.18
CA ARG A 80 43.96 -3.97 2.11
C ARG A 80 45.44 -4.23 2.35
N ALA A 81 45.86 -4.50 3.58
CA ALA A 81 47.25 -4.80 3.90
C ALA A 81 47.70 -6.19 3.42
N ALA A 82 46.75 -7.08 3.13
CA ALA A 82 46.98 -8.45 2.70
C ALA A 82 46.99 -8.59 1.17
N GLN A 83 47.86 -9.45 0.65
CA GLN A 83 47.78 -9.95 -0.72
C GLN A 83 46.60 -10.93 -0.85
N ASN A 84 46.22 -11.24 -2.09
CA ASN A 84 45.05 -12.09 -2.34
C ASN A 84 45.28 -13.56 -1.94
N GLU A 85 46.53 -14.04 -2.06
CA GLU A 85 46.96 -15.40 -1.75
C GLU A 85 47.48 -15.55 -0.31
N ASP A 86 47.50 -14.46 0.48
CA ASP A 86 47.87 -14.55 1.90
C ASP A 86 46.80 -15.34 2.65
N ILE A 87 47.23 -16.13 3.63
CA ILE A 87 46.35 -16.85 4.54
C ILE A 87 45.86 -15.87 5.60
N LEU A 88 44.56 -15.84 5.87
CA LEU A 88 43.97 -14.97 6.89
C LEU A 88 43.47 -15.81 8.07
N THR A 89 43.93 -15.48 9.29
CA THR A 89 43.41 -16.04 10.53
C THR A 89 42.70 -14.96 11.34
N LEU A 90 41.43 -15.22 11.69
CA LEU A 90 40.61 -14.38 12.58
C LEU A 90 40.65 -14.96 13.99
N LYS A 91 40.99 -14.13 14.98
CA LYS A 91 41.07 -14.52 16.39
C LYS A 91 40.29 -13.56 17.29
N ALA A 92 39.47 -14.10 18.18
CA ALA A 92 38.76 -13.33 19.20
C ALA A 92 38.60 -14.15 20.49
N GLU A 93 38.67 -13.46 21.63
CA GLU A 93 38.40 -14.04 22.95
C GLU A 93 36.88 -14.23 23.19
N ASP A 94 36.47 -14.78 24.33
CA ASP A 94 35.05 -15.03 24.64
C ASP A 94 34.22 -13.75 24.84
N ALA A 95 34.85 -12.69 25.35
CA ALA A 95 34.27 -11.35 25.49
C ALA A 95 35.23 -10.34 24.84
N PRO A 96 35.27 -10.30 23.50
CA PRO A 96 36.33 -9.60 22.79
C PRO A 96 36.08 -8.08 22.76
N ASP A 97 37.07 -7.29 23.17
CA ASP A 97 37.11 -5.84 22.91
C ASP A 97 37.68 -5.53 21.51
N SER A 98 38.40 -6.50 20.91
CA SER A 98 39.04 -6.40 19.61
C SER A 98 39.06 -7.73 18.87
N LEU A 99 38.95 -7.66 17.54
CA LEU A 99 39.18 -8.76 16.61
C LEU A 99 40.61 -8.67 16.09
N ASN A 100 41.37 -9.75 16.27
CA ASN A 100 42.74 -9.87 15.77
C ASN A 100 42.74 -10.54 14.39
N LEU A 101 43.37 -9.90 13.41
CA LEU A 101 43.52 -10.38 12.04
C LEU A 101 45.01 -10.63 11.75
N VAL A 102 45.36 -11.90 11.50
CA VAL A 102 46.71 -12.33 11.16
C VAL A 102 46.76 -12.71 9.68
N PHE A 103 47.66 -12.08 8.93
CA PHE A 103 47.94 -12.41 7.53
C PHE A 103 49.31 -13.08 7.41
N GLU A 104 49.35 -14.26 6.82
CA GLU A 104 50.57 -15.04 6.60
C GLU A 104 50.81 -15.20 5.09
N SER A 105 51.95 -14.72 4.60
CA SER A 105 52.35 -14.88 3.20
C SER A 105 53.15 -16.15 3.00
N SER A 106 52.68 -17.04 2.13
CA SER A 106 53.34 -18.32 1.82
C SER A 106 54.65 -18.16 1.03
N GLU A 107 54.82 -17.06 0.30
CA GLU A 107 56.00 -16.84 -0.56
C GLU A 107 57.18 -16.21 0.18
N ASN A 108 56.93 -15.29 1.11
CA ASN A 108 57.96 -14.44 1.70
C ASN A 108 58.09 -14.59 3.23
N ASP A 109 57.42 -15.58 3.83
CA ASP A 109 57.39 -15.84 5.28
C ASP A 109 57.03 -14.59 6.11
N ARG A 110 56.22 -13.71 5.51
CA ARG A 110 55.81 -12.44 6.11
C ARG A 110 54.53 -12.66 6.91
N ILE A 111 54.57 -12.31 8.19
CA ILE A 111 53.41 -12.30 9.08
C ILE A 111 53.05 -10.86 9.41
N SER A 112 51.78 -10.48 9.25
CA SER A 112 51.27 -9.16 9.63
C SER A 112 50.04 -9.33 10.52
N GLU A 113 50.04 -8.66 11.66
CA GLU A 113 48.99 -8.76 12.67
C GLU A 113 48.34 -7.39 12.89
N TYR A 114 47.01 -7.35 12.93
CA TYR A 114 46.23 -6.13 13.09
C TYR A 114 45.09 -6.36 14.07
N ASP A 115 44.98 -5.48 15.06
CA ASP A 115 43.86 -5.46 16.00
C ASP A 115 42.82 -4.43 15.58
N LEU A 116 41.60 -4.90 15.35
CA LEU A 116 40.44 -4.08 15.01
C LEU A 116 39.51 -3.99 16.22
N LYS A 117 39.25 -2.77 16.70
CA LYS A 117 38.31 -2.56 17.81
C LYS A 117 36.89 -2.99 17.40
N LEU A 118 36.24 -3.71 18.30
CA LEU A 118 34.85 -4.11 18.16
C LEU A 118 33.92 -3.03 18.72
N MET A 119 32.66 -3.12 18.34
CA MET A 119 31.59 -2.23 18.77
C MET A 119 30.40 -3.06 19.22
N ASP A 120 29.65 -2.56 20.20
CA ASP A 120 28.35 -3.12 20.53
C ASP A 120 27.33 -2.65 19.50
N ILE A 121 26.76 -3.60 18.75
CA ILE A 121 25.71 -3.34 17.77
C ILE A 121 24.49 -4.17 18.16
N ASP A 122 23.44 -3.47 18.61
CA ASP A 122 22.14 -4.07 18.84
C ASP A 122 21.49 -4.40 17.50
N GLN A 123 21.53 -5.67 17.11
CA GLN A 123 21.02 -6.11 15.82
C GLN A 123 19.96 -7.20 15.98
N GLU A 124 18.74 -6.92 15.51
CA GLU A 124 17.66 -7.91 15.46
C GLU A 124 17.83 -8.82 14.24
N HIS A 125 17.83 -10.13 14.47
CA HIS A 125 17.88 -11.12 13.40
C HIS A 125 16.50 -11.29 12.78
N LEU A 126 16.41 -11.10 11.47
CA LEU A 126 15.19 -11.32 10.71
C LEU A 126 15.13 -12.80 10.31
N GLY A 127 14.06 -13.48 10.73
CA GLY A 127 13.74 -14.82 10.26
C GLY A 127 13.44 -14.78 8.76
N ILE A 128 14.29 -15.38 7.94
CA ILE A 128 14.05 -15.55 6.51
C ILE A 128 13.21 -16.83 6.33
N PRO A 129 11.94 -16.75 5.91
CA PRO A 129 11.11 -17.94 5.74
C PRO A 129 11.55 -18.74 4.50
N ASP A 130 11.40 -20.06 4.57
CA ASP A 130 11.52 -20.93 3.39
C ASP A 130 10.38 -20.58 2.42
N THR A 131 10.74 -19.98 1.28
CA THR A 131 9.79 -19.41 0.34
C THR A 131 9.87 -20.13 -1.01
N GLU A 132 8.72 -20.43 -1.60
CA GLU A 132 8.64 -20.89 -2.98
C GLU A 132 8.68 -19.70 -3.95
N TYR A 133 9.59 -19.76 -4.92
CA TYR A 133 9.72 -18.72 -5.94
C TYR A 133 8.98 -19.10 -7.22
N ALA A 134 8.33 -18.12 -7.85
CA ALA A 134 7.61 -18.27 -9.10
C ALA A 134 8.53 -18.51 -10.30
N ALA A 135 9.70 -17.86 -10.29
CA ALA A 135 10.73 -18.03 -11.29
C ALA A 135 12.12 -18.08 -10.62
N THR A 136 12.93 -19.04 -11.04
CA THR A 136 14.34 -19.15 -10.67
C THR A 136 15.18 -19.11 -11.93
N VAL A 137 16.11 -18.16 -12.01
CA VAL A 137 16.99 -18.00 -13.17
C VAL A 137 18.44 -18.07 -12.72
N SER A 138 19.20 -19.01 -13.30
CA SER A 138 20.65 -19.10 -13.15
C SER A 138 21.32 -18.59 -14.41
N MET A 139 22.28 -17.67 -14.29
CA MET A 139 22.99 -17.08 -15.42
C MET A 139 24.43 -16.69 -15.05
N PRO A 140 25.30 -16.37 -16.03
CA PRO A 140 26.64 -15.87 -15.75
C PRO A 140 26.61 -14.53 -15.00
N ALA A 141 27.39 -14.42 -13.93
CA ALA A 141 27.47 -13.21 -13.11
C ALA A 141 28.04 -12.00 -13.88
N SER A 142 28.84 -12.25 -14.92
CA SER A 142 29.35 -11.24 -15.85
C SER A 142 28.25 -10.67 -16.75
N GLU A 143 27.32 -11.53 -17.21
CA GLU A 143 26.19 -11.13 -18.05
C GLU A 143 25.20 -10.27 -17.25
N PHE A 144 24.83 -10.71 -16.05
CA PHE A 144 23.95 -9.95 -15.17
C PHE A 144 24.54 -8.57 -14.82
N LYS A 145 25.84 -8.52 -14.55
CA LYS A 145 26.55 -7.25 -14.31
C LYS A 145 26.53 -6.33 -15.53
N ARG A 146 26.72 -6.87 -16.73
CA ARG A 146 26.64 -6.08 -17.97
C ARG A 146 25.24 -5.50 -18.16
N ILE A 147 24.20 -6.34 -18.07
CA ILE A 147 22.80 -5.92 -18.23
C ILE A 147 22.42 -4.81 -17.25
N THR A 148 22.72 -4.99 -15.96
CA THR A 148 22.38 -4.00 -14.94
C THR A 148 23.15 -2.68 -15.13
N THR A 149 24.41 -2.73 -15.55
CA THR A 149 25.21 -1.53 -15.83
C THR A 149 24.71 -0.80 -17.08
N ASP A 150 24.43 -1.52 -18.15
CA ASP A 150 23.96 -0.96 -19.43
C ASP A 150 22.59 -0.29 -19.27
N LEU A 151 21.66 -0.93 -18.56
CA LEU A 151 20.33 -0.38 -18.31
C LEU A 151 20.33 0.79 -17.32
N MET A 152 21.30 0.84 -16.39
CA MET A 152 21.45 1.96 -15.44
C MET A 152 21.78 3.29 -16.14
N ALA A 153 22.43 3.24 -17.30
CA ALA A 153 22.66 4.42 -18.12
C ALA A 153 21.36 5.01 -18.72
N MET A 154 20.29 4.21 -18.78
CA MET A 154 19.01 4.60 -19.39
C MET A 154 17.95 4.97 -18.37
N SER A 155 17.87 4.24 -17.25
CA SER A 155 16.86 4.45 -16.20
C SER A 155 17.41 4.09 -14.82
N GLU A 156 16.79 4.61 -13.77
CA GLU A 156 17.07 4.22 -12.39
C GLU A 156 16.35 2.92 -11.97
N SER A 157 15.47 2.41 -12.81
CA SER A 157 14.64 1.23 -12.53
C SER A 157 14.67 0.24 -13.69
N VAL A 158 14.62 -1.05 -13.36
CA VAL A 158 14.51 -2.15 -14.33
C VAL A 158 13.32 -3.01 -13.99
N THR A 159 12.53 -3.36 -15.00
CA THR A 159 11.51 -4.40 -14.91
C THR A 159 12.11 -5.72 -15.36
N ILE A 160 12.02 -6.72 -14.50
CA ILE A 160 12.47 -8.09 -14.76
C ILE A 160 11.22 -8.94 -14.96
N GLU A 161 11.04 -9.44 -16.17
CA GLU A 161 9.93 -10.27 -16.59
C GLU A 161 10.43 -11.68 -16.91
N ALA A 162 9.95 -12.69 -16.19
CA ALA A 162 10.21 -14.09 -16.49
C ALA A 162 8.94 -14.74 -17.07
N SER A 163 9.06 -15.29 -18.27
CA SER A 163 7.97 -15.93 -19.00
C SER A 163 8.46 -17.16 -19.74
N LYS A 164 7.56 -17.84 -20.48
CA LYS A 164 7.92 -19.00 -21.31
C LYS A 164 8.92 -18.67 -22.42
N ASP A 165 9.03 -17.40 -22.81
CA ASP A 165 9.93 -16.94 -23.87
C ASP A 165 11.35 -16.62 -23.36
N GLY A 166 11.56 -16.66 -22.03
CA GLY A 166 12.83 -16.36 -21.37
C GLY A 166 12.68 -15.33 -20.25
N VAL A 167 13.81 -14.77 -19.82
CA VAL A 167 13.85 -13.63 -18.88
C VAL A 167 14.19 -12.35 -19.64
N LYS A 168 13.40 -11.31 -19.42
CA LYS A 168 13.54 -10.00 -20.06
C LYS A 168 13.79 -8.93 -19.01
N PHE A 169 14.82 -8.13 -19.25
CA PHE A 169 15.17 -6.94 -18.48
C PHE A 169 14.81 -5.73 -19.32
N SER A 170 13.91 -4.88 -18.85
CA SER A 170 13.50 -3.66 -19.56
C SER A 170 13.66 -2.43 -18.68
N ALA A 171 14.10 -1.33 -19.30
CA ALA A 171 14.26 -0.04 -18.66
C ALA A 171 13.66 1.04 -19.55
N GLN A 172 12.89 1.94 -18.94
CA GLN A 172 12.30 3.11 -19.61
C GLN A 172 12.79 4.37 -18.90
N GLY A 173 13.32 5.31 -19.68
CA GLY A 173 13.82 6.58 -19.16
C GLY A 173 13.73 7.70 -20.20
N ASP A 174 14.10 8.91 -19.79
CA ASP A 174 13.90 10.13 -20.59
C ASP A 174 14.69 10.12 -21.91
N ILE A 175 15.85 9.46 -21.92
CA ILE A 175 16.71 9.36 -23.11
C ILE A 175 16.25 8.27 -24.10
N GLY A 176 15.38 7.36 -23.67
CA GLY A 176 14.91 6.23 -24.48
C GLY A 176 14.62 4.97 -23.65
N ASN A 177 14.27 3.89 -24.38
CA ASN A 177 13.89 2.60 -23.80
C ASN A 177 14.94 1.54 -24.18
N GLY A 178 15.32 0.70 -23.22
CA GLY A 178 16.23 -0.42 -23.41
C GLY A 178 15.57 -1.73 -23.00
N SER A 179 15.85 -2.81 -23.72
CA SER A 179 15.43 -4.14 -23.30
C SER A 179 16.42 -5.21 -23.72
N VAL A 180 16.74 -6.13 -22.82
CA VAL A 180 17.58 -7.31 -23.06
C VAL A 180 16.77 -8.55 -22.71
N THR A 181 16.68 -9.50 -23.64
CA THR A 181 15.98 -10.78 -23.40
C THR A 181 16.98 -11.92 -23.47
N LEU A 182 17.05 -12.71 -22.40
CA LEU A 182 17.85 -13.92 -22.30
C LEU A 182 16.92 -15.13 -22.42
N ARG A 183 17.29 -16.07 -23.29
CA ARG A 183 16.57 -17.33 -23.46
C ARG A 183 17.36 -18.46 -22.81
N GLN A 184 16.62 -19.46 -22.32
CA GLN A 184 17.22 -20.68 -21.81
C GLN A 184 18.07 -21.33 -22.91
N HIS A 185 19.33 -21.60 -22.59
CA HIS A 185 20.24 -22.30 -23.49
C HIS A 185 21.32 -23.01 -22.69
N SER A 186 21.72 -24.18 -23.18
CA SER A 186 22.82 -24.98 -22.64
C SER A 186 23.98 -24.94 -23.62
N ASN A 187 25.19 -24.66 -23.13
CA ASN A 187 26.42 -24.72 -23.94
C ASN A 187 27.29 -25.89 -23.45
N VAL A 188 27.44 -26.92 -24.29
CA VAL A 188 28.19 -28.14 -23.95
C VAL A 188 29.70 -27.87 -23.82
N GLU A 189 30.23 -26.91 -24.59
CA GLU A 189 31.66 -26.56 -24.56
C GLU A 189 32.02 -25.62 -23.40
N LYS A 190 31.05 -24.80 -22.95
CA LYS A 190 31.22 -23.84 -21.85
C LYS A 190 30.00 -23.83 -20.93
N PRO A 191 29.89 -24.78 -19.99
CA PRO A 191 28.73 -24.87 -19.10
C PRO A 191 28.56 -23.61 -18.22
N ALA A 192 29.65 -22.88 -17.95
CA ALA A 192 29.62 -21.63 -17.19
C ALA A 192 28.91 -20.46 -17.92
N GLU A 193 28.64 -20.58 -19.22
CA GLU A 193 27.88 -19.57 -19.99
C GLU A 193 26.39 -19.93 -20.12
N ALA A 194 25.95 -21.08 -19.60
CA ALA A 194 24.57 -21.54 -19.71
C ALA A 194 23.59 -20.65 -18.93
N ILE A 195 22.35 -20.59 -19.42
CA ILE A 195 21.24 -19.92 -18.76
C ILE A 195 20.14 -20.95 -18.52
N GLU A 196 19.82 -21.15 -17.25
CA GLU A 196 18.77 -22.06 -16.79
C GLU A 196 17.62 -21.25 -16.22
N ILE A 197 16.39 -21.55 -16.66
CA ILE A 197 15.18 -20.85 -16.25
C ILE A 197 14.19 -21.92 -15.79
N GLU A 198 13.87 -21.92 -14.51
CA GLU A 198 12.81 -22.71 -13.92
C GLU A 198 11.62 -21.77 -13.66
N LEU A 199 10.51 -22.02 -14.36
CA LEU A 199 9.33 -21.17 -14.31
C LEU A 199 8.13 -21.98 -13.81
N SER A 200 7.63 -21.63 -12.63
CA SER A 200 6.36 -22.12 -12.09
C SER A 200 5.20 -21.28 -12.63
N GLU A 201 5.32 -19.95 -12.56
CA GLU A 201 4.34 -18.99 -13.08
C GLU A 201 5.02 -17.73 -13.62
N PRO A 202 4.43 -17.05 -14.63
CA PRO A 202 4.99 -15.80 -15.15
C PRO A 202 5.01 -14.69 -14.09
N VAL A 203 6.13 -13.97 -14.00
CA VAL A 203 6.33 -12.89 -13.01
C VAL A 203 6.97 -11.67 -13.68
N SER A 204 6.50 -10.48 -13.33
CA SER A 204 6.99 -9.19 -13.82
C SER A 204 7.09 -8.23 -12.65
N LEU A 205 8.31 -7.85 -12.28
CA LEU A 205 8.57 -6.99 -11.11
C LEU A 205 9.61 -5.93 -11.44
N THR A 206 9.43 -4.73 -10.90
CA THR A 206 10.36 -3.61 -11.06
C THR A 206 11.30 -3.51 -9.86
N PHE A 207 12.57 -3.20 -10.10
CA PHE A 207 13.59 -3.04 -9.06
C PHE A 207 14.45 -1.81 -9.32
N SER A 208 15.13 -1.33 -8.27
CA SER A 208 16.11 -0.26 -8.38
C SER A 208 17.41 -0.79 -9.00
N LEU A 209 17.85 -0.20 -10.11
CA LEU A 209 19.13 -0.55 -10.73
C LEU A 209 20.33 -0.20 -9.85
N LYS A 210 20.22 0.85 -9.01
CA LYS A 210 21.27 1.24 -8.06
C LYS A 210 21.64 0.10 -7.11
N TYR A 211 20.65 -0.60 -6.55
CA TYR A 211 20.90 -1.75 -5.66
C TYR A 211 21.44 -2.95 -6.44
N LEU A 212 20.87 -3.26 -7.60
CA LEU A 212 21.32 -4.40 -8.42
C LEU A 212 22.79 -4.25 -8.88
N VAL A 213 23.21 -3.03 -9.27
CA VAL A 213 24.60 -2.74 -9.62
C VAL A 213 25.53 -2.90 -8.41
N ASN A 214 25.06 -2.56 -7.21
CA ASN A 214 25.81 -2.84 -5.98
C ASN A 214 25.95 -4.34 -5.73
N PHE A 215 24.89 -5.14 -5.90
CA PHE A 215 24.94 -6.59 -5.72
C PHE A 215 25.91 -7.25 -6.72
N CYS A 216 26.02 -6.71 -7.94
CA CYS A 216 26.97 -7.16 -8.96
C CYS A 216 28.45 -6.99 -8.58
N LYS A 217 28.79 -6.33 -7.47
CA LYS A 217 30.15 -6.34 -6.91
C LYS A 217 30.54 -7.74 -6.41
N ALA A 218 29.55 -8.56 -6.03
CA ALA A 218 29.76 -9.96 -5.67
C ALA A 218 30.13 -10.87 -6.85
N SER A 219 30.06 -10.41 -8.11
CA SER A 219 30.51 -11.20 -9.28
C SER A 219 32.01 -11.57 -9.23
N ALA A 220 32.80 -10.98 -8.32
CA ALA A 220 34.18 -11.42 -8.06
C ALA A 220 34.29 -12.72 -7.24
N LEU A 221 33.20 -13.12 -6.57
CA LEU A 221 33.10 -14.28 -5.69
C LEU A 221 32.63 -15.54 -6.43
N SER A 222 31.73 -15.37 -7.40
CA SER A 222 31.16 -16.48 -8.16
C SER A 222 30.97 -16.12 -9.63
N ASN A 223 31.20 -17.10 -10.50
CA ASN A 223 31.06 -16.94 -11.95
C ASN A 223 29.58 -16.98 -12.39
N SER A 224 28.70 -17.52 -11.57
CA SER A 224 27.25 -17.57 -11.79
C SER A 224 26.50 -16.77 -10.72
N VAL A 225 25.30 -16.33 -11.08
CA VAL A 225 24.36 -15.69 -10.17
C VAL A 225 23.00 -16.34 -10.35
N LYS A 226 22.32 -16.59 -9.24
CA LYS A 226 20.96 -17.11 -9.20
C LYS A 226 20.02 -15.99 -8.76
N ILE A 227 19.02 -15.67 -9.58
CA ILE A 227 17.96 -14.73 -9.23
C ILE A 227 16.64 -15.47 -9.07
N CYS A 228 15.93 -15.21 -7.97
CA CYS A 228 14.63 -15.83 -7.70
C CYS A 228 13.57 -14.73 -7.51
N LEU A 229 12.48 -14.84 -8.27
CA LEU A 229 11.41 -13.85 -8.33
C LEU A 229 10.08 -14.48 -7.90
N SER A 230 9.27 -13.71 -7.19
CA SER A 230 7.88 -14.01 -6.88
C SER A 230 7.16 -12.72 -6.51
N ASN A 231 5.85 -12.64 -6.80
CA ASN A 231 5.08 -11.39 -6.61
C ASN A 231 4.93 -10.96 -5.14
N GLU A 232 5.06 -11.90 -4.21
CA GLU A 232 4.77 -11.67 -2.79
C GLU A 232 6.02 -11.56 -1.90
N VAL A 233 7.21 -11.82 -2.45
CA VAL A 233 8.46 -11.78 -1.68
C VAL A 233 9.56 -10.97 -2.38
N PRO A 234 10.55 -10.46 -1.62
CA PRO A 234 11.69 -9.77 -2.19
C PRO A 234 12.43 -10.61 -3.24
N LEU A 235 13.01 -9.94 -4.23
CA LEU A 235 13.95 -10.56 -5.15
C LEU A 235 15.14 -11.11 -4.38
N LEU A 236 15.44 -12.39 -4.56
CA LEU A 236 16.66 -13.01 -4.07
C LEU A 236 17.71 -13.00 -5.18
N VAL A 237 18.90 -12.46 -4.89
CA VAL A 237 20.11 -12.57 -5.72
C VAL A 237 21.15 -13.32 -4.92
N GLU A 238 21.47 -14.53 -5.34
CA GLU A 238 22.39 -15.44 -4.66
C GLU A 238 23.67 -15.65 -5.48
N TYR A 239 24.81 -15.51 -4.79
CA TYR A 239 26.13 -15.91 -5.25
C TYR A 239 26.61 -17.07 -4.39
N THR A 240 26.72 -18.25 -5.00
CA THR A 240 27.23 -19.45 -4.34
C THR A 240 28.75 -19.36 -4.21
N LEU A 241 29.26 -19.60 -3.01
CA LEU A 241 30.69 -19.65 -2.68
C LEU A 241 31.14 -21.12 -2.61
N ALA A 242 32.41 -21.36 -2.28
CA ALA A 242 32.91 -22.73 -2.11
C ALA A 242 32.11 -23.51 -1.04
N GLY A 243 31.80 -24.78 -1.35
CA GLY A 243 31.00 -25.65 -0.50
C GLY A 243 29.52 -25.24 -0.46
N SER A 244 28.94 -25.20 0.74
CA SER A 244 27.56 -24.74 0.99
C SER A 244 27.49 -23.29 1.50
N SER A 245 28.57 -22.52 1.32
CA SER A 245 28.64 -21.10 1.69
C SER A 245 27.97 -20.22 0.63
N TYR A 246 27.41 -19.09 1.03
CA TYR A 246 26.68 -18.20 0.13
C TYR A 246 26.75 -16.73 0.53
N LEU A 247 26.51 -15.87 -0.45
CA LEU A 247 26.18 -14.46 -0.26
C LEU A 247 24.85 -14.19 -0.96
N ARG A 248 23.83 -13.83 -0.18
CA ARG A 248 22.46 -13.57 -0.64
C ARG A 248 22.11 -12.11 -0.41
N PHE A 249 21.51 -11.51 -1.42
CA PHE A 249 20.90 -10.20 -1.34
C PHE A 249 19.41 -10.33 -1.57
N TYR A 250 18.63 -9.68 -0.71
CA TYR A 250 17.19 -9.56 -0.82
C TYR A 250 16.88 -8.11 -1.14
N LEU A 251 16.08 -7.88 -2.19
CA LEU A 251 15.70 -6.54 -2.61
C LEU A 251 14.19 -6.45 -2.75
N ALA A 252 13.59 -5.55 -1.99
CA ALA A 252 12.18 -5.26 -2.15
C ALA A 252 11.93 -4.71 -3.57
N PRO A 253 10.89 -5.19 -4.28
CA PRO A 253 10.52 -4.62 -5.56
C PRO A 253 10.22 -3.13 -5.40
N LYS A 254 10.70 -2.33 -6.35
CA LYS A 254 10.14 -1.01 -6.57
C LYS A 254 8.69 -1.26 -6.98
N ILE A 255 7.81 -0.78 -6.13
CA ILE A 255 6.41 -0.56 -6.43
C ILE A 255 6.40 0.48 -7.57
N GLY A 256 6.52 0.01 -8.81
CA GLY A 256 6.53 0.89 -9.97
C GLY A 256 5.21 1.63 -10.01
N ASP A 257 5.24 2.91 -10.39
CA ASP A 257 4.02 3.66 -10.74
C ASP A 257 3.15 2.89 -11.78
N GLU A 258 3.75 1.93 -12.48
CA GLU A 258 3.09 1.10 -13.48
C GLU A 258 2.85 -0.37 -13.11
N GLU A 259 3.48 -1.01 -12.10
CA GLU A 259 3.11 -2.39 -11.67
C GLU A 259 3.54 -2.65 -10.23
N GLY A 260 2.75 -2.09 -9.32
CA GLY A 260 2.88 -2.22 -7.89
C GLY A 260 1.93 -1.21 -7.26
N LEU A 261 0.71 -1.62 -6.97
CA LEU A 261 -0.12 -0.93 -5.99
C LEU A 261 -0.86 -2.04 -5.28
N VAL A 262 -0.29 -2.47 -4.16
CA VAL A 262 -1.07 -2.96 -3.02
C VAL A 262 -1.76 -1.75 -2.32
N ASN A 263 -1.81 -0.57 -2.98
CA ASN A 263 -2.59 0.60 -2.61
C ASN A 263 -3.57 1.01 -3.73
N ARG A 264 -4.77 0.41 -3.77
CA ARG A 264 -5.88 0.92 -4.60
C ARG A 264 -6.77 1.86 -3.78
N TYR A 265 -7.15 3.00 -4.36
CA TYR A 265 -7.93 4.07 -3.70
C TYR A 265 -9.40 3.65 -3.55
N VAL A 266 -9.73 2.98 -2.45
CA VAL A 266 -11.11 2.79 -1.95
C VAL A 266 -11.08 2.77 -0.41
N GLY A 267 -12.24 2.90 0.22
CA GLY A 267 -12.40 2.85 1.66
C GLY A 267 -11.55 3.89 2.38
N ASN A 268 -10.91 3.47 3.47
CA ASN A 268 -10.09 4.35 4.31
C ASN A 268 -8.96 5.06 3.56
N LYS A 269 -8.42 4.51 2.46
CA LYS A 269 -7.39 5.22 1.67
C LYS A 269 -7.91 6.51 1.04
N ILE A 270 -9.15 6.52 0.54
CA ILE A 270 -9.80 7.73 0.02
C ILE A 270 -10.29 8.59 1.16
N ALA A 271 -10.96 7.99 2.14
CA ALA A 271 -11.61 8.74 3.19
C ALA A 271 -10.60 9.51 4.04
N VAL A 272 -9.55 8.82 4.51
CA VAL A 272 -8.46 9.42 5.30
C VAL A 272 -7.76 10.50 4.49
N PHE A 273 -7.37 10.21 3.24
CA PHE A 273 -6.68 11.19 2.40
C PHE A 273 -7.52 12.45 2.17
N SER A 274 -8.82 12.29 1.88
CA SER A 274 -9.74 13.42 1.64
C SER A 274 -9.91 14.28 2.88
N MET A 275 -10.10 13.66 4.05
CA MET A 275 -10.26 14.36 5.33
C MET A 275 -8.97 15.05 5.79
N GLN A 276 -7.82 14.36 5.74
CA GLN A 276 -6.52 14.93 6.10
C GLN A 276 -6.10 16.08 5.18
N THR A 277 -6.41 15.96 3.88
CA THR A 277 -6.13 17.03 2.91
C THR A 277 -6.87 18.33 3.25
N LEU A 278 -8.03 18.21 3.90
CA LEU A 278 -8.85 19.32 4.37
C LEU A 278 -8.58 19.71 5.84
N GLY A 279 -7.53 19.15 6.45
CA GLY A 279 -7.04 19.57 7.77
C GLY A 279 -7.59 18.81 8.96
N CYS A 280 -8.26 17.67 8.76
CA CYS A 280 -8.67 16.80 9.87
C CYS A 280 -7.51 15.91 10.32
N ASP A 281 -7.35 15.72 11.62
CA ASP A 281 -6.64 14.55 12.15
C ASP A 281 -7.58 13.34 12.09
N VAL A 282 -7.08 12.19 11.64
CA VAL A 282 -7.93 11.05 11.30
C VAL A 282 -7.35 9.76 11.86
N ALA A 283 -8.07 9.15 12.80
CA ALA A 283 -7.85 7.78 13.22
C ALA A 283 -8.68 6.83 12.33
N ALA A 284 -8.00 5.92 11.63
CA ALA A 284 -8.66 4.95 10.76
C ALA A 284 -8.77 3.59 11.44
N LEU A 285 -10.00 3.09 11.59
CA LEU A 285 -10.28 1.73 12.02
C LEU A 285 -10.75 0.91 10.82
N ASN A 286 -9.97 -0.10 10.43
CA ASN A 286 -10.32 -0.97 9.30
C ASN A 286 -11.29 -2.07 9.75
N THR A 287 -12.41 -2.22 9.05
CA THR A 287 -13.39 -3.31 9.25
C THR A 287 -13.10 -4.52 8.35
N VAL A 288 -12.32 -4.30 7.29
CA VAL A 288 -11.80 -5.31 6.37
C VAL A 288 -10.38 -4.94 5.96
N GLN A 289 -9.58 -5.95 5.64
CA GLN A 289 -8.26 -5.79 5.05
C GLN A 289 -8.15 -6.73 3.84
N PHE A 290 -8.49 -6.22 2.67
CA PHE A 290 -8.45 -6.96 1.40
C PHE A 290 -7.31 -6.47 0.50
N SER A 291 -6.81 -7.36 -0.37
CA SER A 291 -5.78 -7.07 -1.38
C SER A 291 -6.22 -5.99 -2.37
N ASN A 292 -7.51 -5.97 -2.72
CA ASN A 292 -8.14 -5.03 -3.63
C ASN A 292 -9.66 -4.99 -3.39
N HIS A 293 -10.33 -3.97 -3.94
CA HIS A 293 -11.79 -3.89 -3.87
C HIS A 293 -12.45 -5.04 -4.64
N THR A 294 -13.64 -5.43 -4.20
CA THR A 294 -14.36 -6.62 -4.65
C THR A 294 -14.79 -6.56 -6.13
N GLY A 295 -14.85 -5.37 -6.72
CA GLY A 295 -15.21 -5.14 -8.13
C GLY A 295 -14.24 -5.73 -9.15
N TYR A 296 -13.04 -6.13 -8.73
CA TYR A 296 -12.09 -6.88 -9.57
C TYR A 296 -12.47 -8.35 -9.79
N GLY A 297 -13.43 -8.89 -9.04
CA GLY A 297 -13.90 -10.28 -9.15
C GLY A 297 -12.98 -11.34 -8.52
N GLN A 298 -11.73 -11.00 -8.21
CA GLN A 298 -10.80 -11.82 -7.42
C GLN A 298 -10.12 -10.92 -6.38
N TRP A 299 -10.10 -11.34 -5.12
CA TRP A 299 -9.46 -10.64 -4.01
C TRP A 299 -9.17 -11.64 -2.88
N THR A 300 -8.16 -11.36 -2.06
CA THR A 300 -7.80 -12.12 -0.86
C THR A 300 -7.73 -11.18 0.34
N GLY A 301 -7.81 -11.71 1.56
CA GLY A 301 -7.71 -10.93 2.79
C GLY A 301 -8.78 -11.28 3.81
N ASN A 302 -8.82 -10.51 4.89
CA ASN A 302 -9.57 -10.87 6.09
C ASN A 302 -10.61 -9.80 6.45
N LYS A 303 -11.76 -10.26 6.94
CA LYS A 303 -12.72 -9.41 7.69
C LYS A 303 -12.21 -9.27 9.12
N VAL A 304 -12.30 -8.06 9.68
CA VAL A 304 -11.92 -7.83 11.08
C VAL A 304 -13.09 -8.29 11.97
N SER A 305 -12.77 -9.04 13.03
CA SER A 305 -13.79 -9.54 13.96
C SER A 305 -14.35 -8.41 14.84
N ALA A 306 -15.60 -8.56 15.30
CA ALA A 306 -16.22 -7.62 16.23
C ALA A 306 -15.39 -7.41 17.50
N GLN A 307 -14.78 -8.49 18.01
CA GLN A 307 -13.90 -8.44 19.17
C GLN A 307 -12.65 -7.58 18.90
N ALA A 308 -12.00 -7.75 17.75
CA ALA A 308 -10.81 -6.95 17.40
C ALA A 308 -11.15 -5.46 17.24
N ILE A 309 -12.31 -5.12 16.64
CA ILE A 309 -12.81 -3.74 16.57
C ILE A 309 -12.98 -3.15 17.97
N THR A 310 -13.63 -3.91 18.85
CA THR A 310 -13.88 -3.51 20.25
C THR A 310 -12.59 -3.35 21.05
N ASP A 311 -11.62 -4.25 20.88
CA ASP A 311 -10.35 -4.22 21.60
C ASP A 311 -9.47 -3.04 21.15
N LEU A 312 -9.46 -2.71 19.85
CA LEU A 312 -8.77 -1.52 19.35
C LEU A 312 -9.38 -0.23 19.93
N TYR A 313 -10.70 -0.11 19.93
CA TYR A 313 -11.37 1.04 20.52
C TYR A 313 -11.11 1.14 22.04
N ARG A 314 -11.17 0.01 22.76
CA ARG A 314 -10.80 -0.03 24.18
C ARG A 314 -9.35 0.40 24.40
N GLY A 315 -8.43 0.01 23.51
CA GLY A 315 -7.05 0.47 23.51
C GLY A 315 -6.92 1.99 23.38
N LEU A 316 -7.66 2.60 22.45
CA LEU A 316 -7.71 4.06 22.28
C LEU A 316 -8.22 4.74 23.55
N LYS A 317 -9.31 4.24 24.15
CA LYS A 317 -9.86 4.77 25.40
C LYS A 317 -8.85 4.70 26.55
N ASN A 318 -8.19 3.56 26.72
CA ASN A 318 -7.20 3.38 27.79
C ASN A 318 -5.98 4.30 27.63
N ALA A 319 -5.70 4.73 26.40
CA ALA A 319 -4.66 5.68 26.08
C ALA A 319 -5.14 7.16 26.08
N TYR A 320 -6.41 7.42 26.38
CA TYR A 320 -7.05 8.74 26.29
C TYR A 320 -6.98 9.34 24.87
N LEU A 321 -7.11 8.50 23.85
CA LEU A 321 -7.09 8.84 22.43
C LEU A 321 -8.46 8.72 21.76
N ASP A 322 -9.53 8.74 22.55
CA ASP A 322 -10.92 8.59 22.10
C ASP A 322 -11.67 9.93 21.99
N ASP A 323 -10.97 11.07 22.03
CA ASP A 323 -11.55 12.41 21.89
C ASP A 323 -11.82 12.77 20.42
N PHE A 324 -12.88 12.19 19.85
CA PHE A 324 -13.30 12.44 18.48
C PHE A 324 -14.50 13.39 18.42
N ASP A 325 -14.41 14.40 17.54
CA ASP A 325 -15.53 15.31 17.24
C ASP A 325 -16.51 14.75 16.19
N MET A 326 -16.04 13.81 15.35
CA MET A 326 -16.80 13.30 14.22
C MET A 326 -16.46 11.85 13.98
N MET A 327 -17.42 11.09 13.47
CA MET A 327 -17.21 9.72 13.02
C MET A 327 -17.80 9.52 11.63
N LEU A 328 -17.07 8.82 10.77
CA LEU A 328 -17.57 8.30 9.50
C LEU A 328 -17.56 6.78 9.58
N SER A 329 -18.73 6.15 9.44
CA SER A 329 -18.84 4.71 9.24
C SER A 329 -19.23 4.42 7.80
N GLY A 330 -18.54 3.47 7.17
CA GLY A 330 -18.79 3.00 5.81
C GLY A 330 -19.01 1.48 5.76
N TYR A 331 -18.47 0.83 4.74
CA TYR A 331 -18.66 -0.60 4.49
C TYR A 331 -18.28 -1.51 5.68
N VAL A 332 -19.27 -2.27 6.18
CA VAL A 332 -19.10 -3.34 7.16
C VAL A 332 -19.82 -4.61 6.69
N PRO A 333 -19.12 -5.70 6.34
CA PRO A 333 -19.73 -6.84 5.66
C PRO A 333 -20.46 -7.85 6.55
N GLY A 334 -20.48 -7.66 7.87
CA GLY A 334 -21.02 -8.64 8.82
C GLY A 334 -21.75 -7.98 9.99
N ALA A 335 -22.84 -8.61 10.45
CA ALA A 335 -23.74 -8.06 11.46
C ALA A 335 -23.03 -7.78 12.80
N GLU A 336 -22.29 -8.76 13.34
CA GLU A 336 -21.58 -8.59 14.63
C GLU A 336 -20.55 -7.45 14.59
N ALA A 337 -19.81 -7.32 13.49
CA ALA A 337 -18.85 -6.24 13.32
C ALA A 337 -19.54 -4.88 13.21
N LEU A 338 -20.69 -4.82 12.54
CA LEU A 338 -21.49 -3.60 12.43
C LEU A 338 -22.09 -3.21 13.78
N GLU A 339 -22.54 -4.16 14.58
CA GLU A 339 -23.00 -3.91 15.96
C GLU A 339 -21.88 -3.30 16.81
N ALA A 340 -20.65 -3.82 16.72
CA ALA A 340 -19.50 -3.25 17.43
C ALA A 340 -19.19 -1.81 16.98
N VAL A 341 -19.19 -1.53 15.67
CA VAL A 341 -19.01 -0.17 15.13
C VAL A 341 -20.14 0.76 15.61
N GLY A 342 -21.38 0.27 15.61
CA GLY A 342 -22.53 1.02 16.09
C GLY A 342 -22.45 1.35 17.59
N GLN A 343 -21.99 0.41 18.41
CA GLN A 343 -21.79 0.62 19.85
C GLN A 343 -20.75 1.72 20.12
N ILE A 344 -19.66 1.77 19.34
CA ILE A 344 -18.66 2.85 19.42
C ILE A 344 -19.32 4.20 19.13
N ALA A 345 -20.10 4.30 18.05
CA ALA A 345 -20.77 5.55 17.67
C ALA A 345 -21.79 6.02 18.73
N VAL A 346 -22.57 5.08 19.28
CA VAL A 346 -23.55 5.37 20.34
C VAL A 346 -22.84 5.83 21.61
N GLU A 347 -21.73 5.20 22.00
CA GLU A 347 -20.96 5.60 23.17
C GLU A 347 -20.35 7.01 23.02
N LEU A 348 -19.75 7.30 21.86
CA LEU A 348 -19.21 8.64 21.55
C LEU A 348 -20.33 9.70 21.58
N LYS A 349 -21.51 9.37 21.06
CA LYS A 349 -22.67 10.26 21.09
C LYS A 349 -23.20 10.49 22.51
N GLN A 350 -23.26 9.45 23.34
CA GLN A 350 -23.66 9.56 24.75
C GLN A 350 -22.71 10.48 25.53
N ARG A 351 -21.39 10.36 25.30
CA ARG A 351 -20.40 11.26 25.92
C ARG A 351 -20.61 12.72 25.52
N ALA A 352 -21.08 12.96 24.30
CA ALA A 352 -21.35 14.30 23.77
C ALA A 352 -22.68 14.91 24.26
N GLU A 353 -23.53 14.18 25.01
CA GLU A 353 -24.82 14.68 25.50
C GLU A 353 -24.68 15.94 26.39
N GLU A 354 -23.58 16.04 27.15
CA GLU A 354 -23.30 17.20 28.01
C GLU A 354 -22.89 18.45 27.22
N ALA A 355 -22.49 18.29 25.96
CA ALA A 355 -22.07 19.37 25.07
C ALA A 355 -22.68 19.17 23.66
N PRO A 356 -23.96 19.53 23.45
CA PRO A 356 -24.65 19.33 22.18
C PRO A 356 -23.86 19.91 20.98
N GLY A 357 -23.75 19.12 19.91
CA GLY A 357 -23.00 19.49 18.71
C GLY A 357 -21.50 19.22 18.75
N SER A 358 -20.96 18.74 19.88
CA SER A 358 -19.54 18.37 20.01
C SER A 358 -19.15 17.07 19.30
N PHE A 359 -20.10 16.16 19.06
CA PHE A 359 -19.91 14.95 18.26
C PHE A 359 -20.92 14.86 17.12
N PHE A 360 -20.48 14.42 15.94
CA PHE A 360 -21.34 14.23 14.78
C PHE A 360 -21.03 12.93 14.01
N TRP A 361 -22.01 12.05 13.88
CA TRP A 361 -21.87 10.79 13.18
C TRP A 361 -22.50 10.81 11.78
N VAL A 362 -21.64 10.59 10.77
CA VAL A 362 -22.02 10.31 9.38
C VAL A 362 -22.01 8.79 9.15
N LEU A 363 -23.17 8.22 8.83
CA LEU A 363 -23.33 6.81 8.50
C LEU A 363 -23.60 6.64 7.00
N ASP A 364 -22.62 6.07 6.31
CA ASP A 364 -22.78 5.54 4.96
C ASP A 364 -23.02 4.02 5.05
N PRO A 365 -24.24 3.53 4.76
CA PRO A 365 -24.58 2.14 5.02
C PRO A 365 -23.89 1.14 4.06
N VAL A 366 -23.55 1.53 2.84
CA VAL A 366 -22.86 0.70 1.82
C VAL A 366 -23.36 -0.77 1.79
N MET A 367 -24.69 -0.95 1.83
CA MET A 367 -25.33 -2.26 1.85
C MET A 367 -25.40 -2.91 0.46
N GLY A 368 -25.46 -2.11 -0.60
CA GLY A 368 -25.66 -2.62 -1.96
C GLY A 368 -26.03 -1.55 -2.97
N ASP A 369 -26.12 -1.94 -4.23
CA ASP A 369 -26.51 -1.05 -5.33
C ASP A 369 -27.17 -1.85 -6.46
N ASN A 370 -27.91 -1.19 -7.35
CA ASN A 370 -28.56 -1.77 -8.53
C ASN A 370 -29.37 -3.04 -8.22
N GLY A 371 -30.10 -3.04 -7.10
CA GLY A 371 -30.95 -4.16 -6.69
C GLY A 371 -30.24 -5.31 -5.98
N ASN A 372 -28.92 -5.23 -5.76
CA ASN A 372 -28.11 -6.32 -5.21
C ASN A 372 -27.39 -5.90 -3.93
N LEU A 373 -27.40 -6.76 -2.91
CA LEU A 373 -26.67 -6.55 -1.66
C LEU A 373 -25.19 -6.95 -1.80
N TYR A 374 -24.30 -6.13 -1.25
CA TYR A 374 -22.87 -6.41 -1.08
C TYR A 374 -22.58 -7.11 0.26
N VAL A 375 -23.53 -7.03 1.19
CA VAL A 375 -23.42 -7.54 2.56
C VAL A 375 -24.37 -8.73 2.76
N ALA A 376 -24.17 -9.46 3.85
CA ALA A 376 -25.10 -10.51 4.24
C ALA A 376 -26.48 -9.92 4.63
N LYS A 377 -27.56 -10.68 4.41
CA LYS A 377 -28.94 -10.18 4.57
C LYS A 377 -29.28 -9.77 6.01
N ASP A 378 -28.61 -10.37 6.98
CA ASP A 378 -28.71 -10.09 8.41
C ASP A 378 -28.09 -8.75 8.82
N VAL A 379 -27.32 -8.10 7.94
CA VAL A 379 -26.76 -6.75 8.17
C VAL A 379 -27.83 -5.65 8.08
N VAL A 380 -28.85 -5.83 7.23
CA VAL A 380 -29.90 -4.81 7.00
C VAL A 380 -30.70 -4.49 8.27
N PRO A 381 -31.18 -5.47 9.07
CA PRO A 381 -31.81 -5.21 10.36
C PRO A 381 -30.93 -4.42 11.33
N VAL A 382 -29.62 -4.70 11.38
CA VAL A 382 -28.67 -3.98 12.23
C VAL A 382 -28.60 -2.51 11.81
N TYR A 383 -28.43 -2.22 10.52
CA TYR A 383 -28.47 -0.84 10.04
C TYR A 383 -29.78 -0.11 10.39
N ARG A 384 -30.93 -0.77 10.24
CA ARG A 384 -32.23 -0.18 10.63
C ARG A 384 -32.27 0.21 12.11
N SER A 385 -31.61 -0.53 12.98
CA SER A 385 -31.49 -0.15 14.41
C SER A 385 -30.54 1.04 14.61
N LEU A 386 -29.42 1.08 13.88
CA LEU A 386 -28.38 2.09 14.03
C LEU A 386 -28.71 3.45 13.40
N VAL A 387 -29.50 3.49 12.34
CA VAL A 387 -29.86 4.73 11.62
C VAL A 387 -30.50 5.77 12.55
N SER A 388 -31.23 5.34 13.58
CA SER A 388 -31.85 6.24 14.56
C SER A 388 -30.85 6.98 15.46
N HIS A 389 -29.60 6.51 15.53
CA HIS A 389 -28.53 7.11 16.31
C HIS A 389 -27.63 8.05 15.49
N ALA A 390 -27.64 7.93 14.16
CA ALA A 390 -26.82 8.75 13.27
C ALA A 390 -27.35 10.20 13.15
N ASP A 391 -26.46 11.16 12.94
CA ASP A 391 -26.82 12.57 12.70
C ASP A 391 -27.06 12.84 11.21
N LEU A 392 -26.30 12.15 10.36
CA LEU A 392 -26.42 12.18 8.90
C LEU A 392 -26.28 10.78 8.32
N ILE A 393 -27.19 10.39 7.43
CA ILE A 393 -27.05 9.17 6.61
C ILE A 393 -26.85 9.48 5.13
N LEU A 394 -26.08 8.65 4.44
CA LEU A 394 -25.70 8.82 3.04
C LEU A 394 -26.15 7.67 2.10
N PRO A 395 -27.39 7.14 2.21
CA PRO A 395 -27.80 6.00 1.40
C PRO A 395 -27.79 6.32 -0.09
N ASN A 396 -27.50 5.35 -0.96
CA ASN A 396 -27.88 5.45 -2.37
C ASN A 396 -29.39 5.17 -2.56
N GLN A 397 -29.89 5.26 -3.80
CA GLN A 397 -31.31 5.00 -4.09
C GLN A 397 -31.79 3.62 -3.60
N PHE A 398 -31.04 2.54 -3.88
CA PHE A 398 -31.42 1.19 -3.49
C PHE A 398 -31.46 1.03 -1.96
N GLU A 399 -30.49 1.60 -1.26
CA GLU A 399 -30.43 1.58 0.20
C GLU A 399 -31.56 2.40 0.84
N ALA A 400 -31.93 3.54 0.22
CA ALA A 400 -33.07 4.33 0.65
C ALA A 400 -34.38 3.55 0.51
N GLU A 401 -34.56 2.74 -0.53
CA GLU A 401 -35.71 1.82 -0.66
C GLU A 401 -35.71 0.76 0.45
N LEU A 402 -34.54 0.19 0.79
CA LEU A 402 -34.43 -0.80 1.88
C LEU A 402 -34.73 -0.21 3.26
N LEU A 403 -34.31 1.04 3.51
CA LEU A 403 -34.51 1.71 4.80
C LEU A 403 -35.93 2.26 4.97
N SER A 404 -36.49 2.84 3.90
CA SER A 404 -37.84 3.43 3.92
C SER A 404 -38.96 2.41 3.65
N GLU A 405 -38.64 1.30 2.99
CA GLU A 405 -39.60 0.34 2.42
C GLU A 405 -40.57 0.99 1.40
N VAL A 406 -40.16 2.12 0.82
CA VAL A 406 -40.85 2.81 -0.27
C VAL A 406 -40.07 2.57 -1.55
N LYS A 407 -40.75 2.06 -2.59
CA LYS A 407 -40.17 1.95 -3.93
C LYS A 407 -40.01 3.34 -4.55
N ILE A 408 -38.84 3.65 -5.09
CA ILE A 408 -38.49 4.95 -5.68
C ILE A 408 -38.50 4.80 -7.20
N GLU A 409 -39.50 5.39 -7.83
CA GLU A 409 -39.72 5.35 -9.28
C GLU A 409 -39.69 6.75 -9.91
N ASP A 410 -39.87 7.79 -9.09
CA ASP A 410 -39.94 9.19 -9.49
C ASP A 410 -39.56 10.12 -8.31
N MET A 411 -39.50 11.43 -8.58
CA MET A 411 -39.16 12.42 -7.54
C MET A 411 -40.19 12.47 -6.39
N ALA A 412 -41.47 12.17 -6.66
CA ALA A 412 -42.51 12.20 -5.63
C ALA A 412 -42.37 11.04 -4.63
N SER A 413 -42.10 9.83 -5.14
CA SER A 413 -41.81 8.64 -4.34
C SER A 413 -40.48 8.76 -3.60
N LEU A 414 -39.46 9.38 -4.19
CA LEU A 414 -38.22 9.74 -3.51
C LEU A 414 -38.48 10.67 -2.30
N GLY A 415 -39.28 11.73 -2.49
CA GLY A 415 -39.64 12.65 -1.41
C GLY A 415 -40.40 11.96 -0.28
N ARG A 416 -41.29 11.02 -0.64
CA ARG A 416 -42.00 10.17 0.33
C ARG A 416 -41.04 9.25 1.10
N ALA A 417 -40.08 8.64 0.42
CA ALA A 417 -39.06 7.79 1.07
C ALA A 417 -38.25 8.58 2.11
N ILE A 418 -37.83 9.81 1.77
CA ILE A 418 -37.15 10.74 2.69
C ILE A 418 -38.02 11.05 3.90
N GLN A 419 -39.29 11.44 3.68
CA GLN A 419 -40.22 11.75 4.77
C GLN A 419 -40.40 10.55 5.72
N VAL A 420 -40.59 9.34 5.17
CA VAL A 420 -40.72 8.10 5.96
C VAL A 420 -39.46 7.84 6.78
N MET A 421 -38.25 8.06 6.24
CA MET A 421 -37.02 7.87 7.00
C MET A 421 -36.88 8.87 8.16
N HIS A 422 -37.22 10.14 7.96
CA HIS A 422 -37.23 11.13 9.05
C HIS A 422 -38.25 10.77 10.13
N GLU A 423 -39.47 10.38 9.75
CA GLU A 423 -40.51 10.01 10.71
C GLU A 423 -40.16 8.74 11.50
N ARG A 424 -39.71 7.70 10.79
CA ARG A 424 -39.42 6.37 11.34
C ARG A 424 -38.20 6.36 12.24
N TYR A 425 -37.10 6.95 11.78
CA TYR A 425 -35.81 6.86 12.47
C TYR A 425 -35.47 8.12 13.28
N GLY A 426 -36.11 9.26 13.01
CA GLY A 426 -35.74 10.52 13.64
C GLY A 426 -34.37 11.04 13.20
N VAL A 427 -33.83 10.54 12.08
CA VAL A 427 -32.53 10.95 11.56
C VAL A 427 -32.57 12.43 11.13
N PRO A 428 -31.68 13.31 11.64
CA PRO A 428 -31.73 14.74 11.37
C PRO A 428 -31.47 15.11 9.90
N HIS A 429 -30.44 14.49 9.31
CA HIS A 429 -29.98 14.79 7.97
C HIS A 429 -29.93 13.53 7.10
N ILE A 430 -30.37 13.65 5.84
CA ILE A 430 -30.33 12.57 4.86
C ILE A 430 -29.75 13.14 3.57
N VAL A 431 -28.82 12.42 2.94
CA VAL A 431 -28.40 12.70 1.56
C VAL A 431 -28.47 11.42 0.76
N ILE A 432 -29.40 11.36 -0.20
CA ILE A 432 -29.52 10.24 -1.12
C ILE A 432 -28.56 10.45 -2.29
N THR A 433 -27.60 9.52 -2.43
CA THR A 433 -26.57 9.56 -3.46
C THR A 433 -27.02 8.85 -4.74
N SER A 434 -26.47 9.27 -5.89
CA SER A 434 -26.59 8.58 -7.19
C SER A 434 -28.03 8.32 -7.67
N VAL A 435 -28.91 9.32 -7.60
CA VAL A 435 -30.28 9.22 -8.09
C VAL A 435 -30.33 9.45 -9.61
N SER A 436 -30.70 8.42 -10.36
CA SER A 436 -30.89 8.46 -11.81
C SER A 436 -32.38 8.27 -12.15
N LEU A 437 -33.15 9.35 -12.01
CA LEU A 437 -34.58 9.37 -12.32
C LEU A 437 -34.82 10.34 -13.49
N SER A 438 -35.51 9.88 -14.52
CA SER A 438 -35.88 10.74 -15.65
C SER A 438 -36.85 11.82 -15.19
N HIS A 439 -36.55 13.08 -15.49
CA HIS A 439 -37.40 14.22 -15.19
C HIS A 439 -37.43 15.20 -16.37
N PRO A 440 -38.58 15.83 -16.71
CA PRO A 440 -38.68 16.73 -17.86
C PRO A 440 -37.70 17.91 -17.83
N ASP A 441 -37.37 18.38 -16.63
CA ASP A 441 -36.46 19.51 -16.41
C ASP A 441 -34.97 19.10 -16.31
N HIS A 442 -34.64 17.83 -16.47
CA HIS A 442 -33.27 17.32 -16.37
C HIS A 442 -32.66 17.14 -17.75
N PRO A 443 -31.38 17.55 -17.97
CA PRO A 443 -30.66 17.21 -19.18
C PRO A 443 -30.55 15.70 -19.38
N ASP A 444 -30.49 15.26 -20.64
CA ASP A 444 -30.18 13.88 -20.98
C ASP A 444 -28.84 13.47 -20.34
N ALA A 445 -28.78 12.26 -19.77
CA ALA A 445 -27.62 11.72 -19.04
C ALA A 445 -27.15 12.62 -17.87
N SER A 446 -28.07 12.95 -16.96
CA SER A 446 -27.76 13.63 -15.70
C SER A 446 -27.96 12.71 -14.48
N LEU A 447 -27.24 13.01 -13.41
CA LEU A 447 -27.43 12.41 -12.09
C LEU A 447 -27.89 13.49 -11.12
N SER A 448 -28.54 13.06 -10.05
CA SER A 448 -28.94 13.94 -8.97
C SER A 448 -28.53 13.40 -7.61
N VAL A 449 -28.26 14.34 -6.70
CA VAL A 449 -28.16 14.09 -5.26
C VAL A 449 -29.28 14.85 -4.59
N VAL A 450 -29.96 14.21 -3.66
CA VAL A 450 -31.10 14.79 -2.95
C VAL A 450 -30.81 14.81 -1.46
N GLY A 451 -30.76 16.00 -0.87
CA GLY A 451 -30.53 16.18 0.56
C GLY A 451 -31.79 16.65 1.28
N SER A 452 -31.90 16.35 2.57
CA SER A 452 -32.97 16.83 3.43
C SER A 452 -32.48 17.01 4.86
N THR A 453 -32.93 18.09 5.49
CA THR A 453 -32.81 18.28 6.94
C THR A 453 -34.20 18.39 7.52
N MET A 454 -34.52 17.58 8.54
CA MET A 454 -35.85 17.64 9.13
C MET A 454 -36.07 18.91 9.97
N THR A 455 -37.32 19.30 10.12
CA THR A 455 -37.79 20.23 11.16
C THR A 455 -37.96 19.53 12.52
N SER A 456 -38.27 20.29 13.57
CA SER A 456 -38.56 19.78 14.92
C SER A 456 -39.71 18.77 14.94
N ASP A 457 -40.71 18.92 14.06
CA ASP A 457 -41.84 18.01 13.85
C ASP A 457 -41.59 16.93 12.79
N ARG A 458 -40.32 16.68 12.42
CA ARG A 458 -39.88 15.64 11.48
C ARG A 458 -40.39 15.81 10.05
N ARG A 459 -40.74 17.03 9.61
CA ARG A 459 -41.02 17.31 8.20
C ARG A 459 -39.74 17.51 7.40
N ALA A 460 -39.68 16.91 6.23
CA ALA A 460 -38.54 17.03 5.31
C ALA A 460 -38.42 18.46 4.74
N ARG A 461 -37.21 19.02 4.79
CA ARG A 461 -36.83 20.20 3.99
C ARG A 461 -35.84 19.76 2.92
N ALA A 462 -36.39 19.22 1.84
CA ALA A 462 -35.62 18.58 0.79
C ALA A 462 -35.16 19.57 -0.30
N PHE A 463 -33.95 19.35 -0.79
CA PHE A 463 -33.37 20.00 -1.95
C PHE A 463 -32.74 18.96 -2.87
N LYS A 464 -32.59 19.29 -4.15
CA LYS A 464 -31.88 18.46 -5.12
C LYS A 464 -30.79 19.26 -5.82
N ILE A 465 -29.72 18.59 -6.20
CA ILE A 465 -28.66 19.15 -7.07
C ILE A 465 -28.53 18.21 -8.26
N VAL A 466 -28.65 18.78 -9.46
CA VAL A 466 -28.56 18.05 -10.73
C VAL A 466 -27.23 18.40 -11.38
N PHE A 467 -26.52 17.39 -11.87
CA PHE A 467 -25.22 17.54 -12.52
C PHE A 467 -25.08 16.52 -13.66
N PRO A 468 -24.27 16.82 -14.70
CA PRO A 468 -24.10 15.90 -15.82
C PRO A 468 -23.41 14.62 -15.36
N ALA A 469 -23.91 13.48 -15.84
CA ALA A 469 -23.23 12.20 -15.66
C ALA A 469 -21.92 12.23 -16.46
N ILE A 470 -20.86 11.68 -15.88
CA ILE A 470 -19.62 11.44 -16.59
C ILE A 470 -19.70 9.99 -17.09
N ASP A 471 -19.62 9.79 -18.41
CA ASP A 471 -19.67 8.46 -19.03
C ASP A 471 -18.35 7.70 -18.80
N CYS A 472 -18.13 7.34 -17.53
CA CYS A 472 -16.96 6.66 -17.08
C CYS A 472 -17.24 5.94 -15.76
N TYR A 473 -16.72 4.72 -15.62
CA TYR A 473 -16.78 4.01 -14.36
C TYR A 473 -15.68 4.52 -13.44
N PHE A 474 -16.01 4.76 -12.17
CA PHE A 474 -15.05 5.15 -11.14
C PHE A 474 -15.21 4.28 -9.91
N SER A 475 -14.11 3.93 -9.25
CA SER A 475 -14.14 3.23 -7.97
C SER A 475 -13.85 4.18 -6.81
N GLY A 476 -14.56 4.02 -5.69
CA GLY A 476 -14.34 4.81 -4.47
C GLY A 476 -15.00 6.19 -4.45
N THR A 477 -15.93 6.47 -5.38
CA THR A 477 -16.69 7.72 -5.41
C THR A 477 -17.57 7.91 -4.19
N GLY A 478 -18.17 6.83 -3.67
CA GLY A 478 -18.93 6.84 -2.41
C GLY A 478 -18.07 7.23 -1.22
N ASP A 479 -16.90 6.58 -1.08
CA ASP A 479 -15.94 6.89 0.01
C ASP A 479 -15.50 8.37 -0.03
N MET A 480 -15.27 8.89 -1.23
CA MET A 480 -14.91 10.30 -1.45
C MET A 480 -16.08 11.22 -1.09
N PHE A 481 -17.30 10.90 -1.54
CA PHE A 481 -18.51 11.66 -1.24
C PHE A 481 -18.72 11.75 0.28
N ALA A 482 -18.65 10.61 0.97
CA ALA A 482 -18.88 10.52 2.40
C ALA A 482 -17.83 11.31 3.20
N ALA A 483 -16.55 11.12 2.89
CA ALA A 483 -15.46 11.83 3.54
C ALA A 483 -15.50 13.35 3.32
N LEU A 484 -15.79 13.79 2.09
CA LEU A 484 -15.99 15.21 1.82
C LEU A 484 -17.21 15.76 2.56
N THR A 485 -18.29 14.98 2.65
CA THR A 485 -19.52 15.41 3.34
C THR A 485 -19.27 15.68 4.81
N VAL A 486 -18.50 14.82 5.51
CA VAL A 486 -18.09 15.05 6.91
C VAL A 486 -17.47 16.44 7.09
N VAL A 487 -16.44 16.75 6.29
CA VAL A 487 -15.69 18.00 6.46
C VAL A 487 -16.48 19.21 5.97
N ARG A 488 -17.18 19.10 4.84
CA ARG A 488 -17.96 20.20 4.26
C ARG A 488 -19.20 20.52 5.07
N MET A 489 -19.81 19.53 5.73
CA MET A 489 -20.89 19.76 6.69
C MET A 489 -20.37 20.59 7.87
N ARG A 490 -19.26 20.17 8.49
CA ARG A 490 -18.64 20.94 9.60
C ARG A 490 -18.29 22.37 9.18
N GLU A 491 -17.69 22.55 8.01
CA GLU A 491 -17.37 23.87 7.46
C GLU A 491 -18.62 24.75 7.31
N ALA A 492 -19.71 24.20 6.75
CA ALA A 492 -20.96 24.95 6.59
C ALA A 492 -21.60 25.31 7.94
N VAL A 493 -21.51 24.40 8.92
CA VAL A 493 -22.00 24.62 10.30
C VAL A 493 -21.22 25.71 11.01
N TRP A 494 -19.89 25.70 10.94
CA TRP A 494 -19.06 26.73 11.58
C TRP A 494 -19.22 28.12 10.94
N ASN A 495 -19.61 28.17 9.67
CA ASN A 495 -19.97 29.42 9.00
C ASN A 495 -21.39 29.90 9.33
N THR A 496 -22.17 29.12 10.09
CA THR A 496 -23.53 29.46 10.51
C THR A 496 -23.55 29.81 11.99
N PRO A 497 -23.81 31.07 12.39
CA PRO A 497 -23.73 31.50 13.79
C PRO A 497 -24.58 30.64 14.74
N GLY A 498 -23.96 30.13 15.80
CA GLY A 498 -24.62 29.37 16.87
C GLY A 498 -24.94 27.91 16.55
N LEU A 499 -24.84 27.48 15.29
CA LEU A 499 -25.26 26.14 14.89
C LEU A 499 -24.30 25.03 15.37
N ALA A 500 -23.01 25.33 15.55
CA ALA A 500 -22.03 24.36 16.04
C ALA A 500 -22.36 23.82 17.45
N MET A 501 -23.22 24.51 18.21
CA MET A 501 -23.66 24.11 19.54
C MET A 501 -25.07 23.52 19.55
N SER A 502 -25.70 23.36 18.37
CA SER A 502 -27.01 22.72 18.27
C SER A 502 -26.87 21.21 18.15
N GLU A 503 -27.82 20.50 18.77
CA GLU A 503 -27.92 19.05 18.65
C GLU A 503 -27.98 18.63 17.18
N SER A 504 -27.11 17.68 16.81
CA SER A 504 -26.94 17.17 15.44
C SER A 504 -26.74 18.27 14.39
N TRP A 505 -26.23 19.45 14.77
CA TRP A 505 -26.09 20.62 13.87
C TRP A 505 -27.37 20.96 13.09
N ARG A 506 -28.54 20.66 13.67
CA ARG A 506 -29.83 20.88 13.02
C ARG A 506 -30.18 22.36 13.07
N SER A 507 -30.51 22.92 11.91
CA SER A 507 -30.94 24.32 11.77
C SER A 507 -32.39 24.52 12.25
N ASP A 508 -32.69 25.73 12.73
CA ASP A 508 -34.05 26.16 13.10
C ASP A 508 -35.07 25.89 11.98
N ASP A 509 -36.32 25.62 12.35
CA ASP A 509 -37.39 25.25 11.42
C ASP A 509 -37.71 26.33 10.37
N ALA A 510 -37.42 27.60 10.66
CA ALA A 510 -37.61 28.71 9.73
C ALA A 510 -36.58 28.76 8.60
N VAL A 511 -35.45 28.04 8.73
CA VAL A 511 -34.40 28.01 7.69
C VAL A 511 -34.91 27.24 6.47
N ASP A 512 -34.85 27.90 5.31
CA ASP A 512 -35.29 27.33 4.04
C ASP A 512 -34.38 26.19 3.57
N ALA A 513 -34.93 25.25 2.80
CA ALA A 513 -34.19 24.08 2.29
C ALA A 513 -32.90 24.45 1.53
N LEU A 514 -32.89 25.60 0.83
CA LEU A 514 -31.73 26.06 0.05
C LEU A 514 -30.66 26.77 0.88
N ASP A 515 -31.03 27.21 2.08
CA ASP A 515 -30.15 27.91 3.03
C ASP A 515 -29.62 26.97 4.12
N LEU A 516 -30.03 25.70 4.09
CA LEU A 516 -29.49 24.67 4.96
C LEU A 516 -27.96 24.55 4.78
N PRO A 517 -27.18 24.43 5.87
CA PRO A 517 -25.76 24.09 5.82
C PRO A 517 -25.50 22.82 5.02
N LEU A 518 -26.39 21.82 5.13
CA LEU A 518 -26.32 20.58 4.36
C LEU A 518 -26.34 20.86 2.85
N ALA A 519 -27.17 21.79 2.37
CA ALA A 519 -27.23 22.16 0.95
C ALA A 519 -25.89 22.77 0.50
N LYS A 520 -25.34 23.71 1.27
CA LYS A 520 -24.04 24.34 0.97
C LYS A 520 -22.88 23.35 1.02
N ALA A 521 -22.94 22.39 1.94
CA ALA A 521 -21.96 21.31 2.04
C ALA A 521 -22.00 20.43 0.78
N VAL A 522 -23.17 19.91 0.41
CA VAL A 522 -23.32 19.02 -0.76
C VAL A 522 -22.96 19.74 -2.07
N GLU A 523 -23.26 21.03 -2.22
CA GLU A 523 -22.79 21.84 -3.37
C GLU A 523 -21.25 21.81 -3.49
N LYS A 524 -20.52 21.98 -2.38
CA LYS A 524 -19.05 21.90 -2.37
C LYS A 524 -18.53 20.47 -2.58
N VAL A 525 -19.19 19.46 -2.01
CA VAL A 525 -18.84 18.04 -2.22
C VAL A 525 -18.91 17.70 -3.71
N LEU A 526 -20.04 18.02 -4.36
CA LEU A 526 -20.24 17.75 -5.78
C LEU A 526 -19.27 18.54 -6.66
N ALA A 527 -18.94 19.77 -6.28
CA ALA A 527 -17.94 20.56 -6.99
C ALA A 527 -16.54 19.91 -6.95
N SER A 528 -16.09 19.45 -5.78
CA SER A 528 -14.83 18.73 -5.64
C SER A 528 -14.84 17.42 -6.41
N MET A 529 -15.91 16.63 -6.28
CA MET A 529 -16.04 15.35 -6.95
C MET A 529 -16.06 15.52 -8.47
N HIS A 530 -16.88 16.41 -9.00
CA HIS A 530 -16.98 16.58 -10.44
C HIS A 530 -15.64 17.00 -11.05
N GLU A 531 -14.93 17.94 -10.42
CA GLU A 531 -13.62 18.37 -10.91
C GLU A 531 -12.58 17.21 -10.88
N VAL A 532 -12.54 16.43 -9.80
CA VAL A 532 -11.64 15.26 -9.70
C VAL A 532 -12.01 14.18 -10.71
N LEU A 533 -13.30 13.89 -10.88
CA LEU A 533 -13.78 12.84 -11.78
C LEU A 533 -13.53 13.21 -13.24
N THR A 534 -13.82 14.45 -13.65
CA THR A 534 -13.54 14.95 -15.00
C THR A 534 -12.05 14.86 -15.32
N ARG A 535 -11.18 15.38 -14.43
CA ARG A 535 -9.72 15.31 -14.65
C ARG A 535 -9.20 13.87 -14.65
N THR A 536 -9.78 13.01 -13.82
CA THR A 536 -9.45 11.57 -13.81
C THR A 536 -9.84 10.92 -15.14
N CYS A 537 -11.02 11.22 -15.66
CA CYS A 537 -11.52 10.76 -16.96
C CYS A 537 -10.63 11.21 -18.13
N ASP A 538 -10.30 12.50 -18.18
CA ASP A 538 -9.42 13.06 -19.22
C ASP A 538 -8.05 12.34 -19.23
N ALA A 539 -7.49 12.12 -18.05
CA ALA A 539 -6.23 11.40 -17.89
C ALA A 539 -6.37 9.89 -18.15
N MET A 540 -7.59 9.34 -18.09
CA MET A 540 -7.91 7.96 -18.40
C MET A 540 -7.89 7.74 -19.91
N ASP A 541 -8.55 8.60 -20.67
CA ASP A 541 -8.66 8.53 -22.13
C ASP A 541 -7.29 8.58 -22.80
N VAL A 542 -6.41 9.48 -22.33
CA VAL A 542 -5.03 9.59 -22.82
C VAL A 542 -4.24 8.30 -22.53
N GLY A 543 -4.36 7.77 -21.31
CA GLY A 543 -3.62 6.56 -20.88
C GLY A 543 -4.16 5.26 -21.48
N LEU A 544 -5.47 5.16 -21.73
CA LEU A 544 -6.10 3.99 -22.33
C LEU A 544 -5.82 3.93 -23.84
N ARG A 545 -5.86 5.07 -24.55
CA ARG A 545 -5.47 5.15 -25.98
C ARG A 545 -4.01 4.76 -26.20
N ARG A 546 -3.09 5.19 -25.33
CA ARG A 546 -1.67 4.78 -25.37
C ARG A 546 -1.52 3.26 -25.21
N ARG A 547 -2.14 2.68 -24.17
CA ARG A 547 -2.03 1.25 -23.82
C ARG A 547 -2.74 0.30 -24.80
N LEU A 548 -3.88 0.71 -25.37
CA LEU A 548 -4.57 -0.06 -26.41
C LEU A 548 -3.84 0.01 -27.75
N GLY A 549 -3.21 1.14 -28.09
CA GLY A 549 -2.34 1.27 -29.26
C GLY A 549 -1.13 0.34 -29.19
N GLU A 550 -0.47 0.24 -28.04
CA GLU A 550 0.67 -0.66 -27.80
C GLU A 550 0.25 -2.15 -27.82
N SER A 551 -0.97 -2.46 -27.34
CA SER A 551 -1.49 -3.84 -27.29
C SER A 551 -1.93 -4.39 -28.66
N GLN A 552 -2.31 -3.53 -29.62
CA GLN A 552 -2.61 -3.97 -31.00
C GLN A 552 -1.35 -4.36 -31.80
N VAL A 553 -0.18 -3.82 -31.43
CA VAL A 553 1.09 -4.11 -32.12
C VAL A 553 1.69 -5.46 -31.67
N ASN A 554 1.40 -5.91 -30.44
CA ASN A 554 2.01 -7.10 -29.84
C ASN A 554 1.14 -8.38 -29.85
N GLY A 555 0.12 -8.44 -30.71
CA GLY A 555 -0.63 -9.67 -30.98
C GLY A 555 -1.66 -10.04 -29.91
N GLY A 556 -2.93 -9.69 -30.17
CA GLY A 556 -4.11 -10.24 -29.50
C GLY A 556 -4.31 -9.81 -28.05
N VAL A 557 -5.39 -9.07 -27.78
CA VAL A 557 -5.69 -8.58 -26.44
C VAL A 557 -6.68 -9.52 -25.75
N ASP A 558 -6.28 -10.16 -24.65
CA ASP A 558 -7.16 -10.95 -23.78
C ASP A 558 -8.21 -10.03 -23.13
N ASP A 559 -9.50 -10.35 -23.28
CA ASP A 559 -10.64 -9.60 -22.72
C ASP A 559 -10.51 -9.39 -21.20
N LYS A 560 -9.89 -10.35 -20.50
CA LYS A 560 -9.63 -10.25 -19.06
C LYS A 560 -8.62 -9.13 -18.75
N LYS A 561 -7.57 -9.00 -19.55
CA LYS A 561 -6.53 -7.96 -19.44
C LYS A 561 -7.09 -6.57 -19.77
N ILE A 562 -7.98 -6.45 -20.77
CA ILE A 562 -8.68 -5.20 -21.07
C ILE A 562 -9.55 -4.77 -19.90
N ARG A 563 -10.31 -5.68 -19.30
CA ARG A 563 -11.18 -5.39 -18.16
C ARG A 563 -10.38 -4.90 -16.95
N LEU A 564 -9.24 -5.53 -16.66
CA LEU A 564 -8.30 -5.11 -15.60
C LEU A 564 -7.71 -3.72 -15.86
N LEU A 565 -7.29 -3.44 -17.11
CA LEU A 565 -6.75 -2.14 -17.51
C LEU A 565 -7.80 -1.04 -17.38
N LYS A 566 -9.06 -1.31 -17.78
CA LYS A 566 -10.19 -0.37 -17.62
C LYS A 566 -10.49 -0.13 -16.14
N SER A 567 -10.57 -1.18 -15.32
CA SER A 567 -10.81 -1.06 -13.86
C SER A 567 -9.72 -0.27 -13.16
N ARG A 568 -8.46 -0.42 -13.58
CA ARG A 568 -7.33 0.35 -13.04
C ARG A 568 -7.35 1.80 -13.50
N ALA A 569 -7.72 2.05 -14.75
CA ALA A 569 -7.79 3.40 -15.29
C ALA A 569 -8.90 4.21 -14.59
N ALA A 570 -9.96 3.54 -14.14
CA ALA A 570 -11.10 4.03 -13.36
C ALA A 570 -10.82 4.45 -11.90
N GLU A 571 -9.58 4.32 -11.41
CA GLU A 571 -9.24 4.74 -10.04
C GLU A 571 -9.06 6.26 -9.93
N LEU A 572 -9.52 6.83 -8.80
CA LEU A 572 -9.45 8.28 -8.56
C LEU A 572 -8.01 8.77 -8.34
N LYS A 573 -7.62 9.83 -9.07
CA LYS A 573 -6.28 10.42 -8.99
C LYS A 573 -6.22 11.58 -7.98
N LEU A 574 -6.61 11.31 -6.72
CA LEU A 574 -6.79 12.33 -5.69
C LEU A 574 -5.52 13.14 -5.38
N VAL A 575 -4.36 12.47 -5.26
CA VAL A 575 -3.07 13.12 -4.93
C VAL A 575 -2.68 14.17 -5.98
N ARG A 576 -3.03 13.96 -7.24
CA ARG A 576 -2.72 14.89 -8.34
C ARG A 576 -3.69 16.08 -8.42
N HIS A 577 -4.80 16.00 -7.70
CA HIS A 577 -5.91 16.96 -7.78
C HIS A 577 -6.33 17.46 -6.39
N VAL A 578 -5.37 17.59 -5.48
CA VAL A 578 -5.57 18.10 -4.11
C VAL A 578 -6.24 19.48 -4.10
N ASP A 579 -5.91 20.35 -5.05
CA ASP A 579 -6.53 21.68 -5.14
C ASP A 579 -8.02 21.61 -5.45
N SER A 580 -8.46 20.63 -6.24
CA SER A 580 -9.88 20.37 -6.52
C SER A 580 -10.61 19.89 -5.25
N LEU A 581 -9.91 19.23 -4.32
CA LEU A 581 -10.46 18.90 -3.01
C LEU A 581 -10.53 20.15 -2.12
N ARG A 582 -9.48 20.96 -2.04
CA ARG A 582 -9.40 22.11 -1.12
C ARG A 582 -10.26 23.30 -1.54
N PHE A 583 -10.16 23.68 -2.81
CA PHE A 583 -10.72 24.91 -3.36
C PHE A 583 -11.63 24.65 -4.58
N PRO A 584 -12.68 23.83 -4.43
CA PRO A 584 -13.56 23.51 -5.54
C PRO A 584 -14.34 24.74 -6.02
N LYS A 585 -14.58 24.81 -7.33
CA LYS A 585 -15.48 25.82 -7.91
C LYS A 585 -16.90 25.27 -7.96
N VAL A 586 -17.79 25.83 -7.15
CA VAL A 586 -19.21 25.42 -7.12
C VAL A 586 -19.91 25.82 -8.42
N GLN A 587 -20.27 24.82 -9.21
CA GLN A 587 -20.97 24.98 -10.50
C GLN A 587 -22.44 24.54 -10.40
N PHE A 588 -22.72 23.49 -9.63
CA PHE A 588 -24.05 22.94 -9.44
C PHE A 588 -24.64 23.47 -8.13
N ARG A 589 -25.88 23.94 -8.18
CA ARG A 589 -26.56 24.59 -7.05
C ARG A 589 -27.80 23.81 -6.64
N ALA A 590 -28.11 23.88 -5.35
CA ALA A 590 -29.32 23.31 -4.79
C ALA A 590 -30.55 24.02 -5.35
N VAL A 591 -31.54 23.24 -5.77
CA VAL A 591 -32.88 23.70 -6.11
C VAL A 591 -33.89 22.98 -5.25
N ARG A 592 -35.06 23.60 -5.05
CA ARG A 592 -36.12 23.02 -4.23
C ARG A 592 -36.60 21.73 -4.88
N MET A 593 -36.82 20.71 -4.05
CA MET A 593 -37.36 19.43 -4.51
C MET A 593 -38.82 19.53 -4.88
#